data_AF-A0A523GR64-F1
#
_entry.id   AF-A0A523GR64-F1
#
_cell.length_a   1.000
_cell.length_b   1.000
_cell.length_c   1.000
_cell.angle_alpha   90.00
_cell.angle_beta   90.00
_cell.angle_gamma   90.00
#
_symmetry.space_group_name_H-M   'P 1'
#
loop_
_entity.id
_entity.type
_entity.pdbx_description
1 polymer ?
#
loop_
_entity_poly.entity_id
_entity_poly.type
_entity_poly.pdbx_seq_one_letter_code
_entity_poly.pdbx_strand_id
1 'polypeptide(L)'
;MPSLKNFSDSFREFTSRGNIDHSNIIGFDLTRHVDIQLNISSSKDVNRCNYTKKGLNLHITGWACKTSTNFNIEQVLVGSLNGLSIVKRASTTRTVDEDQLDYSMLMLSFDQEVSLISLELGWIKGENNVSLFAFNDGEMNSISDKQWPQLLADGWHSAGDYYNLDYGTNNSTVNPNGIVSKYWLVGSYNSHLGSFFSSNTHPSSEPDHFKLQGVTVSTVGVINRVTKFAGNRLFGWVGSDH
;
A
#
# COMPACT_ATOMS: atom_id res chain seq x y z
N MET A 1 -24.02 -32.74 12.10
CA MET A 1 -24.07 -31.26 12.20
C MET A 1 -23.98 -30.90 13.68
N PRO A 2 -22.91 -30.24 14.15
CA PRO A 2 -22.77 -29.90 15.57
C PRO A 2 -23.78 -28.81 15.96
N SER A 3 -24.44 -28.98 17.09
CA SER A 3 -25.51 -28.12 17.59
C SER A 3 -24.99 -26.77 18.10
N LEU A 4 -25.76 -25.71 17.84
CA LEU A 4 -25.62 -24.29 18.27
C LEU A 4 -25.51 -24.03 19.80
N LYS A 5 -25.35 -25.07 20.63
CA LYS A 5 -25.26 -24.94 22.09
C LYS A 5 -23.91 -24.40 22.59
N ASN A 6 -22.84 -24.52 21.81
CA ASN A 6 -21.48 -24.17 22.28
C ASN A 6 -21.13 -22.67 22.20
N PHE A 7 -22.03 -21.82 21.72
CA PHE A 7 -21.76 -20.37 21.60
C PHE A 7 -22.39 -19.55 22.73
N SER A 8 -23.45 -20.05 23.39
CA SER A 8 -24.08 -19.34 24.53
C SER A 8 -23.35 -19.55 25.84
N ASP A 9 -22.73 -20.72 26.01
CA ASP A 9 -22.14 -21.11 27.30
C ASP A 9 -20.81 -20.38 27.53
N SER A 10 -20.05 -20.10 26.47
CA SER A 10 -18.83 -19.28 26.50
C SER A 10 -19.07 -17.81 26.86
N PHE A 11 -20.29 -17.30 26.65
CA PHE A 11 -20.64 -15.90 26.96
C PHE A 11 -21.17 -15.73 28.39
N ARG A 12 -21.70 -16.79 29.00
CA ARG A 12 -22.20 -16.76 30.38
C ARG A 12 -21.15 -17.05 31.45
N GLU A 13 -20.01 -17.62 31.06
CA GLU A 13 -18.93 -17.88 32.02
C GLU A 13 -18.13 -16.61 32.38
N PHE A 14 -18.25 -15.54 31.60
CA PHE A 14 -17.47 -14.31 31.81
C PHE A 14 -18.07 -13.30 32.80
N THR A 15 -19.30 -13.50 33.31
CA THR A 15 -19.97 -12.52 34.18
C THR A 15 -20.25 -13.01 35.61
N SER A 16 -19.76 -14.18 36.02
CA SER A 16 -20.07 -14.74 37.35
C SER A 16 -18.90 -14.83 38.35
N ARG A 17 -17.71 -14.30 38.03
CA ARG A 17 -16.61 -14.22 39.01
C ARG A 17 -16.04 -12.81 39.05
N GLY A 18 -16.04 -12.25 40.26
CA GLY A 18 -15.93 -10.82 40.56
C GLY A 18 -14.62 -10.12 40.16
N ASN A 19 -14.70 -8.80 40.26
CA ASN A 19 -13.66 -7.79 40.03
C ASN A 19 -13.15 -7.64 38.59
N ILE A 20 -13.90 -6.85 37.82
CA ILE A 20 -13.38 -6.21 36.61
C ILE A 20 -12.58 -4.99 37.08
N ASP A 21 -11.26 -5.15 37.15
CA ASP A 21 -10.34 -4.02 37.06
C ASP A 21 -10.53 -3.36 35.68
N HIS A 22 -10.73 -2.04 35.63
CA HIS A 22 -11.04 -1.29 34.40
C HIS A 22 -9.85 -1.20 33.40
N SER A 23 -8.82 -2.02 33.59
CA SER A 23 -7.57 -2.01 32.81
C SER A 23 -7.55 -3.00 31.62
N ASN A 24 -8.49 -3.94 31.52
CA ASN A 24 -8.49 -4.95 30.46
C ASN A 24 -9.60 -4.74 29.42
N ILE A 25 -9.46 -3.71 28.59
CA ILE A 25 -10.14 -3.68 27.29
C ILE A 25 -9.43 -4.73 26.41
N ILE A 26 -10.09 -5.86 26.15
CA ILE A 26 -9.64 -6.81 25.13
C ILE A 26 -9.81 -6.12 23.78
N GLY A 27 -8.77 -5.41 23.33
CA GLY A 27 -8.70 -4.86 21.99
C GLY A 27 -8.55 -6.00 20.99
N PHE A 28 -9.56 -6.21 20.16
CA PHE A 28 -9.41 -7.07 18.99
C PHE A 28 -8.60 -6.30 17.94
N ASP A 29 -7.37 -6.72 17.68
CA ASP A 29 -6.63 -6.25 16.52
C ASP A 29 -7.30 -6.80 15.25
N LEU A 30 -7.94 -5.91 14.49
CA LEU A 30 -8.62 -6.23 13.24
C LEU A 30 -7.73 -5.96 12.02
N THR A 31 -6.43 -5.77 12.22
CA THR A 31 -5.47 -5.56 11.14
C THR A 31 -5.46 -6.77 10.22
N ARG A 32 -5.75 -6.54 8.95
CA ARG A 32 -5.77 -7.57 7.92
C ARG A 32 -4.67 -7.31 6.92
N HIS A 33 -3.76 -8.27 6.78
CA HIS A 33 -2.73 -8.26 5.75
C HIS A 33 -3.28 -8.78 4.40
N VAL A 34 -2.97 -8.04 3.34
CA VAL A 34 -3.35 -8.36 1.96
C VAL A 34 -2.10 -8.34 1.07
N ASP A 35 -1.73 -9.51 0.58
CA ASP A 35 -0.65 -9.68 -0.41
C ASP A 35 -1.23 -9.60 -1.82
N ILE A 36 -0.74 -8.64 -2.61
CA ILE A 36 -1.15 -8.42 -3.99
C ILE A 36 0.05 -8.73 -4.89
N GLN A 37 -0.07 -9.84 -5.61
CA GLN A 37 0.88 -10.26 -6.65
C GLN A 37 0.53 -9.56 -7.96
N LEU A 38 1.52 -8.87 -8.55
CA LEU A 38 1.40 -8.04 -9.75
C LEU A 38 1.96 -8.73 -11.00
N ASN A 39 2.22 -10.03 -10.90
CA ASN A 39 2.75 -10.85 -11.99
C ASN A 39 1.72 -11.01 -13.12
N ILE A 40 1.96 -10.32 -14.23
CA ILE A 40 1.23 -10.48 -15.49
C ILE A 40 2.13 -11.26 -16.45
N SER A 41 1.67 -12.42 -16.90
CA SER A 41 2.40 -13.34 -17.78
C SER A 41 2.39 -12.93 -19.25
N SER A 42 1.60 -11.92 -19.63
CA SER A 42 1.54 -11.38 -20.99
C SER A 42 2.11 -9.96 -21.04
N SER A 43 3.11 -9.73 -21.90
CA SER A 43 3.63 -8.40 -22.21
C SER A 43 2.51 -7.48 -22.72
N LYS A 44 2.05 -6.56 -21.89
CA LYS A 44 1.15 -5.47 -22.28
C LYS A 44 1.64 -4.14 -21.75
N ASP A 45 1.47 -3.11 -22.57
CA ASP A 45 1.74 -1.73 -22.22
C ASP A 45 0.38 -1.03 -22.13
N VAL A 46 0.03 -0.52 -20.96
CA VAL A 46 -1.30 0.02 -20.66
C VAL A 46 -1.22 1.32 -19.87
N ASN A 47 -2.22 2.19 -20.01
CA ASN A 47 -2.28 3.43 -19.21
C ASN A 47 -2.45 3.16 -17.71
N ARG A 48 -2.97 1.98 -17.35
CA ARG A 48 -3.26 1.57 -15.97
C ARG A 48 -3.40 0.06 -15.86
N CYS A 49 -2.86 -0.52 -14.78
CA CYS A 49 -3.17 -1.87 -14.33
C CYS A 49 -4.21 -1.83 -13.19
N ASN A 50 -5.10 -2.82 -13.13
CA ASN A 50 -6.12 -2.92 -12.09
C ASN A 50 -6.03 -4.29 -11.41
N TYR A 51 -6.10 -4.30 -10.09
CA TYR A 51 -6.06 -5.51 -9.27
C TYR A 51 -7.15 -5.45 -8.20
N THR A 52 -7.72 -6.60 -7.88
CA THR A 52 -8.67 -6.75 -6.77
C THR A 52 -8.26 -7.97 -5.95
N LYS A 53 -8.07 -7.78 -4.64
CA LYS A 53 -7.69 -8.88 -3.73
C LYS A 53 -8.37 -8.70 -2.38
N LYS A 54 -9.07 -9.75 -1.90
CA LYS A 54 -9.79 -9.74 -0.62
C LYS A 54 -10.71 -8.50 -0.44
N GLY A 55 -11.29 -7.99 -1.54
CA GLY A 55 -12.17 -6.82 -1.55
C GLY A 55 -11.46 -5.46 -1.50
N LEU A 56 -10.14 -5.42 -1.56
CA LEU A 56 -9.34 -4.21 -1.77
C LEU A 56 -9.09 -4.04 -3.27
N ASN A 57 -9.38 -2.86 -3.82
CA ASN A 57 -9.08 -2.52 -5.21
C ASN A 57 -7.82 -1.66 -5.28
N LEU A 58 -6.96 -1.97 -6.25
CA LEU A 58 -5.71 -1.28 -6.52
C LEU A 58 -5.64 -0.92 -8.00
N HIS A 59 -5.43 0.36 -8.27
CA HIS A 59 -5.14 0.92 -9.57
C HIS A 59 -3.68 1.36 -9.61
N ILE A 60 -2.95 0.99 -10.66
CA ILE A 60 -1.53 1.36 -10.82
C ILE A 60 -1.34 2.13 -12.13
N THR A 61 -0.76 3.32 -12.06
CA THR A 61 -0.37 4.14 -13.21
C THR A 61 1.12 4.45 -13.17
N GLY A 62 1.71 4.74 -14.33
CA GLY A 62 3.12 5.10 -14.45
C GLY A 62 3.30 6.59 -14.61
N TRP A 63 4.34 7.15 -13.96
CA TRP A 63 4.66 8.57 -14.00
C TRP A 63 6.17 8.77 -14.17
N ALA A 64 6.55 9.69 -15.04
CA ALA A 64 7.96 9.97 -15.33
C ALA A 64 8.18 11.46 -15.60
N CYS A 65 9.43 11.92 -15.56
CA CYS A 65 9.78 13.24 -16.08
C CYS A 65 9.46 13.37 -17.57
N LYS A 66 8.91 14.50 -18.02
CA LYS A 66 8.76 14.84 -19.44
C LYS A 66 10.11 15.01 -20.12
N THR A 67 11.01 15.72 -19.43
CA THR A 67 12.41 15.92 -19.82
C THR A 67 13.30 15.91 -18.59
N SER A 68 14.56 15.53 -18.78
CA SER A 68 15.60 15.53 -17.74
C SER A 68 16.02 16.93 -17.25
N THR A 69 15.43 18.00 -17.81
CA THR A 69 15.83 19.39 -17.55
C THR A 69 14.80 20.21 -16.78
N ASN A 70 13.50 19.89 -16.88
CA ASN A 70 12.44 20.62 -16.18
C ASN A 70 11.77 19.81 -15.07
N PHE A 71 12.00 18.48 -15.03
CA PHE A 71 11.43 17.55 -14.06
C PHE A 71 9.90 17.59 -13.96
N ASN A 72 9.21 18.15 -14.97
CA ASN A 72 7.75 18.16 -15.03
C ASN A 72 7.27 16.71 -15.20
N ILE A 73 6.26 16.32 -14.47
CA ILE A 73 5.76 14.95 -14.43
C ILE A 73 4.73 14.75 -15.55
N GLU A 74 4.81 13.61 -16.24
CA GLU A 74 3.78 13.11 -17.16
C GLU A 74 3.38 11.69 -16.81
N GLN A 75 2.12 11.36 -17.15
CA GLN A 75 1.68 9.97 -17.11
C GLN A 75 2.26 9.23 -18.32
N VAL A 76 2.78 8.03 -18.06
CA VAL A 76 3.36 7.13 -19.05
C VAL A 76 2.70 5.75 -18.96
N LEU A 77 3.03 4.87 -19.91
CA LEU A 77 2.50 3.51 -19.92
C LEU A 77 3.15 2.68 -18.80
N VAL A 78 2.36 1.77 -18.25
CA VAL A 78 2.82 0.70 -17.36
C VAL A 78 3.09 -0.53 -18.21
N GLY A 79 4.34 -1.01 -18.17
CA GLY A 79 4.75 -2.27 -18.78
C GLY A 79 4.50 -3.42 -17.84
N SER A 80 4.08 -4.56 -18.38
CA SER A 80 3.76 -5.75 -17.58
C SER A 80 4.43 -6.99 -18.16
N LEU A 81 5.66 -7.26 -17.71
CA LEU A 81 6.44 -8.43 -18.14
C LEU A 81 7.30 -8.92 -16.97
N ASN A 82 6.83 -9.96 -16.28
CA ASN A 82 7.46 -10.53 -15.08
C ASN A 82 7.64 -9.49 -13.95
N GLY A 83 6.61 -8.68 -13.75
CA GLY A 83 6.57 -7.52 -12.87
C GLY A 83 6.14 -6.26 -13.64
N LEU A 84 5.82 -5.21 -12.89
CA LEU A 84 5.46 -3.91 -13.42
C LEU A 84 6.68 -3.03 -13.62
N SER A 85 6.71 -2.36 -14.76
CA SER A 85 7.72 -1.38 -15.12
C SER A 85 7.06 -0.10 -15.63
N ILE A 86 7.88 0.92 -15.84
CA ILE A 86 7.51 2.07 -16.65
C ILE A 86 7.89 1.77 -18.10
N VAL A 87 7.12 2.31 -19.04
CA VAL A 87 7.44 2.28 -20.46
C VAL A 87 7.47 3.71 -20.96
N LYS A 88 8.69 4.24 -21.07
CA LYS A 88 8.98 5.48 -21.78
C LYS A 88 9.55 5.13 -23.16
N ARG A 89 9.68 6.13 -24.03
CA ARG A 89 9.87 5.97 -25.49
C ARG A 89 10.92 4.90 -25.89
N ALA A 90 10.58 4.08 -26.89
CA ALA A 90 11.50 3.28 -27.73
C ALA A 90 12.57 2.39 -27.06
N SER A 91 12.53 2.18 -25.74
CA SER A 91 13.45 1.29 -25.05
C SER A 91 13.00 -0.16 -25.04
N THR A 92 13.98 -1.05 -24.99
CA THR A 92 13.81 -2.50 -24.92
C THR A 92 13.96 -3.06 -23.51
N THR A 93 14.47 -2.29 -22.53
CA THR A 93 14.81 -2.79 -21.18
C THR A 93 13.62 -2.85 -20.22
N ARG A 94 12.61 -1.98 -20.37
CA ARG A 94 11.32 -2.00 -19.63
C ARG A 94 11.49 -2.10 -18.11
N THR A 95 11.91 -1.02 -17.48
CA THR A 95 12.26 -0.92 -16.06
C THR A 95 11.53 0.26 -15.40
N VAL A 96 11.51 0.33 -14.06
CA VAL A 96 10.92 1.51 -13.38
C VAL A 96 11.76 2.76 -13.62
N ASP A 97 13.09 2.66 -13.61
CA ASP A 97 14.00 3.72 -14.08
C ASP A 97 14.63 3.30 -15.40
N GLU A 98 14.56 4.09 -16.47
CA GLU A 98 14.97 3.64 -17.81
C GLU A 98 16.23 4.36 -18.31
N ASP A 99 16.39 5.63 -17.93
CA ASP A 99 17.52 6.49 -18.27
C ASP A 99 17.93 7.26 -17.01
N GLN A 100 19.23 7.34 -16.73
CA GLN A 100 19.88 7.83 -15.49
C GLN A 100 19.46 9.22 -14.95
N LEU A 101 18.54 9.92 -15.61
CA LEU A 101 18.05 11.26 -15.25
C LEU A 101 16.52 11.39 -15.32
N ASP A 102 15.81 10.33 -15.68
CA ASP A 102 14.37 10.31 -15.87
C ASP A 102 13.69 9.57 -14.71
N TYR A 103 13.64 10.24 -13.56
CA TYR A 103 12.95 9.72 -12.38
C TYR A 103 11.53 9.31 -12.72
N SER A 104 11.24 8.07 -12.39
CA SER A 104 10.05 7.37 -12.83
C SER A 104 9.50 6.54 -11.68
N MET A 105 8.19 6.64 -11.46
CA MET A 105 7.51 6.05 -10.32
C MET A 105 6.17 5.44 -10.76
N LEU A 106 5.82 4.32 -10.12
CA LEU A 106 4.49 3.76 -10.15
C LEU A 106 3.64 4.43 -9.06
N MET A 107 2.45 4.90 -9.42
CA MET A 107 1.46 5.37 -8.47
C MET A 107 0.47 4.25 -8.17
N LEU A 108 0.40 3.84 -6.91
CA LEU A 108 -0.53 2.85 -6.38
C LEU A 108 -1.70 3.60 -5.74
N SER A 109 -2.89 3.48 -6.32
CA SER A 109 -4.13 4.10 -5.84
C SER A 109 -5.10 3.04 -5.35
N PHE A 110 -5.35 3.03 -4.05
CA PHE A 110 -6.28 2.14 -3.37
C PHE A 110 -7.66 2.79 -3.21
N ASP A 111 -8.71 1.98 -3.16
CA ASP A 111 -10.08 2.44 -2.91
C ASP A 111 -10.38 2.75 -1.42
N GLN A 112 -9.44 2.39 -0.55
CA GLN A 112 -9.44 2.72 0.87
C GLN A 112 -8.02 2.96 1.36
N GLU A 113 -7.92 3.56 2.54
CA GLU A 113 -6.65 3.79 3.22
C GLU A 113 -5.95 2.48 3.59
N VAL A 114 -4.67 2.38 3.24
CA VAL A 114 -3.82 1.23 3.57
C VAL A 114 -2.47 1.69 4.09
N SER A 115 -1.82 0.86 4.90
CA SER A 115 -0.38 1.00 5.18
C SER A 115 0.38 -0.01 4.34
N LEU A 116 1.30 0.46 3.50
CA LEU A 116 2.25 -0.42 2.80
C LEU A 116 3.23 -1.01 3.80
N ILE A 117 3.47 -2.32 3.71
CA ILE A 117 4.32 -3.08 4.64
C ILE A 117 5.58 -3.56 3.96
N SER A 118 5.45 -4.09 2.74
CA SER A 118 6.60 -4.56 1.95
C SER A 118 6.37 -4.42 0.46
N LEU A 119 7.48 -4.35 -0.27
CA LEU A 119 7.52 -4.34 -1.74
C LEU A 119 8.32 -5.55 -2.21
N GLU A 120 7.74 -6.37 -3.08
CA GLU A 120 8.48 -7.46 -3.73
C GLU A 120 9.04 -6.96 -5.06
N LEU A 121 10.37 -6.99 -5.22
CA LEU A 121 11.02 -6.54 -6.43
C LEU A 121 11.34 -7.75 -7.32
N GLY A 122 10.92 -7.65 -8.58
CA GLY A 122 11.34 -8.53 -9.65
C GLY A 122 12.63 -8.07 -10.29
N TRP A 123 12.93 -8.63 -11.48
CA TRP A 123 14.11 -8.33 -12.32
C TRP A 123 14.85 -7.06 -11.91
N ILE A 124 16.08 -7.23 -11.41
CA ILE A 124 16.92 -6.17 -10.88
C ILE A 124 18.18 -6.08 -11.75
N LYS A 125 18.65 -4.87 -12.03
CA LYS A 125 19.96 -4.62 -12.63
C LYS A 125 20.57 -3.36 -12.02
N GLY A 126 21.80 -3.46 -11.54
CA GLY A 126 22.46 -2.39 -10.79
C GLY A 126 22.07 -2.43 -9.32
N GLU A 127 21.96 -1.26 -8.71
CA GLU A 127 21.36 -1.11 -7.39
C GLU A 127 19.83 -1.09 -7.48
N ASN A 128 19.16 -1.23 -6.34
CA ASN A 128 17.70 -1.17 -6.24
C ASN A 128 17.32 -0.25 -5.09
N ASN A 129 17.78 0.99 -5.19
CA ASN A 129 17.39 2.03 -4.27
C ASN A 129 15.96 2.49 -4.61
N VAL A 130 15.09 2.47 -3.61
CA VAL A 130 13.65 2.75 -3.79
C VAL A 130 13.29 3.98 -2.98
N SER A 131 12.59 4.93 -3.60
CA SER A 131 11.88 5.98 -2.84
C SER A 131 10.42 5.59 -2.68
N LEU A 132 9.88 5.82 -1.48
CA LEU A 132 8.47 5.62 -1.16
C LEU A 132 7.86 6.93 -0.66
N PHE A 133 6.77 7.37 -1.27
CA PHE A 133 6.01 8.54 -0.82
C PHE A 133 4.53 8.22 -0.66
N ALA A 134 3.90 8.89 0.29
CA ALA A 134 2.48 8.77 0.59
C ALA A 134 1.82 10.15 0.49
N PHE A 135 0.63 10.21 -0.10
CA PHE A 135 -0.21 11.41 -0.05
C PHE A 135 -1.19 11.31 1.13
N ASN A 136 -1.24 12.29 2.03
CA ASN A 136 -2.11 12.22 3.22
C ASN A 136 -3.01 13.46 3.41
N ASP A 137 -3.02 14.40 2.46
CA ASP A 137 -3.83 15.62 2.51
C ASP A 137 -5.22 15.43 1.83
N GLY A 138 -5.89 14.33 2.14
CA GLY A 138 -7.24 14.02 1.66
C GLY A 138 -7.29 13.33 0.29
N GLU A 139 -8.06 13.87 -0.65
CA GLU A 139 -8.19 13.32 -2.00
C GLU A 139 -7.13 13.95 -2.93
N MET A 140 -6.33 13.10 -3.56
CA MET A 140 -5.23 13.51 -4.41
C MET A 140 -5.77 14.02 -5.77
N ASN A 141 -5.37 15.23 -6.14
CA ASN A 141 -5.54 15.76 -7.49
C ASN A 141 -4.52 15.12 -8.46
N SER A 142 -4.41 15.63 -9.69
CA SER A 142 -3.35 15.17 -10.60
C SER A 142 -1.97 15.65 -10.17
N ILE A 143 -0.95 14.81 -10.36
CA ILE A 143 0.47 15.21 -10.30
C ILE A 143 1.05 15.59 -11.67
N SER A 144 0.27 15.47 -12.75
CA SER A 144 0.68 15.91 -14.09
C SER A 144 1.09 17.38 -14.08
N ASP A 145 2.15 17.69 -14.82
CA ASP A 145 2.73 19.03 -15.00
C ASP A 145 3.34 19.66 -13.75
N LYS A 146 3.18 19.06 -12.56
CA LYS A 146 3.96 19.38 -11.37
C LYS A 146 5.40 18.90 -11.54
N GLN A 147 6.33 19.47 -10.78
CA GLN A 147 7.71 18.99 -10.71
C GLN A 147 7.90 18.08 -9.50
N TRP A 148 8.80 17.11 -9.57
CA TRP A 148 9.11 16.24 -8.42
C TRP A 148 9.37 17.03 -7.11
N PRO A 149 10.24 18.08 -7.07
CA PRO A 149 10.47 18.84 -5.84
C PRO A 149 9.22 19.53 -5.27
N GLN A 150 8.21 19.79 -6.10
CA GLN A 150 6.99 20.48 -5.67
C GLN A 150 6.04 19.54 -4.92
N LEU A 151 6.16 18.22 -5.09
CA LEU A 151 5.25 17.26 -4.47
C LEU A 151 5.27 17.34 -2.94
N LEU A 152 6.44 17.58 -2.34
CA LEU A 152 6.57 17.71 -0.88
C LEU A 152 5.78 18.89 -0.29
N ALA A 153 5.54 19.94 -1.08
CA ALA A 153 4.72 21.09 -0.68
C ALA A 153 3.23 20.92 -1.04
N ASP A 154 2.87 19.78 -1.63
CA ASP A 154 1.57 19.48 -2.23
C ASP A 154 1.01 18.17 -1.64
N GLY A 155 1.20 17.97 -0.34
CA GLY A 155 0.61 16.87 0.44
C GLY A 155 1.28 15.50 0.29
N TRP A 156 2.42 15.41 -0.40
CA TRP A 156 3.24 14.20 -0.43
C TRP A 156 4.28 14.20 0.68
N HIS A 157 4.40 13.06 1.36
CA HIS A 157 5.35 12.85 2.44
C HIS A 157 6.23 11.65 2.14
N SER A 158 7.52 11.77 2.46
CA SER A 158 8.41 10.62 2.40
C SER A 158 7.99 9.57 3.42
N ALA A 159 7.82 8.34 2.94
CA ALA A 159 7.71 7.14 3.77
C ALA A 159 9.05 6.38 3.84
N GLY A 160 10.13 6.97 3.31
CA GLY A 160 11.51 6.48 3.41
C GLY A 160 12.17 6.24 2.05
N ASP A 161 13.50 6.26 2.07
CA ASP A 161 14.36 5.80 0.99
C ASP A 161 15.09 4.52 1.44
N TYR A 162 15.09 3.50 0.58
CA TYR A 162 15.53 2.15 0.92
C TYR A 162 16.70 1.74 0.04
N TYR A 163 17.86 1.53 0.67
CA TYR A 163 19.06 1.07 -0.02
C TYR A 163 18.98 -0.43 -0.29
N ASN A 164 19.18 -0.84 -1.55
CA ASN A 164 19.20 -2.23 -1.98
C ASN A 164 18.05 -3.09 -1.40
N LEU A 165 16.81 -2.60 -1.52
CA LEU A 165 15.64 -3.10 -0.76
C LEU A 165 15.46 -4.63 -0.77
N ASP A 166 15.80 -5.27 -1.89
CA ASP A 166 15.62 -6.72 -2.14
C ASP A 166 16.95 -7.46 -2.46
N TYR A 167 18.09 -6.91 -2.01
CA TYR A 167 19.39 -7.59 -2.14
C TYR A 167 19.75 -8.35 -0.84
N GLY A 168 19.99 -9.66 -0.94
CA GLY A 168 20.56 -10.47 0.14
C GLY A 168 19.63 -10.69 1.34
N THR A 169 19.98 -10.14 2.51
CA THR A 169 19.26 -10.32 3.78
C THR A 169 18.20 -9.25 4.05
N ASN A 170 18.02 -8.29 3.14
CA ASN A 170 17.00 -7.26 3.29
C ASN A 170 15.61 -7.89 3.17
N ASN A 171 14.70 -7.50 4.05
CA ASN A 171 13.39 -8.15 4.21
C ASN A 171 12.28 -7.46 3.42
N SER A 172 12.64 -6.62 2.44
CA SER A 172 11.70 -5.87 1.59
C SER A 172 10.66 -5.03 2.35
N THR A 173 10.88 -4.81 3.65
CA THR A 173 9.95 -4.10 4.54
C THR A 173 10.13 -2.59 4.37
N VAL A 174 9.01 -1.89 4.28
CA VAL A 174 8.95 -0.45 4.07
C VAL A 174 7.99 0.21 5.06
N ASN A 175 7.95 1.54 5.05
CA ASN A 175 7.07 2.39 5.84
C ASN A 175 7.10 2.06 7.35
N PRO A 176 8.28 2.12 8.01
CA PRO A 176 8.42 1.77 9.42
C PRO A 176 7.61 2.69 10.36
N ASN A 177 7.25 3.88 9.88
CA ASN A 177 6.44 4.85 10.62
C ASN A 177 4.93 4.57 10.53
N GLY A 178 4.51 3.54 9.77
CA GLY A 178 3.12 3.13 9.68
C GLY A 178 2.21 4.18 9.04
N ILE A 179 2.72 4.96 8.09
CA ILE A 179 1.90 5.92 7.33
C ILE A 179 0.77 5.16 6.64
N VAL A 180 -0.42 5.75 6.68
CA VAL A 180 -1.62 5.23 6.02
C VAL A 180 -2.00 6.19 4.90
N SER A 181 -2.27 5.66 3.71
CA SER A 181 -2.67 6.46 2.55
C SER A 181 -3.44 5.64 1.52
N LYS A 182 -4.28 6.32 0.73
CA LYS A 182 -4.86 5.79 -0.51
C LYS A 182 -3.90 5.85 -1.70
N TYR A 183 -2.92 6.75 -1.68
CA TYR A 183 -2.04 7.03 -2.82
C TYR A 183 -0.57 6.94 -2.42
N TRP A 184 0.14 6.05 -3.09
CA TRP A 184 1.55 5.81 -2.85
C TRP A 184 2.34 5.94 -4.16
N LEU A 185 3.50 6.58 -4.10
CA LEU A 185 4.48 6.57 -5.17
C LEU A 185 5.62 5.62 -4.80
N VAL A 186 5.94 4.71 -5.71
CA VAL A 186 7.03 3.75 -5.61
C VAL A 186 7.89 3.86 -6.85
N GLY A 187 9.15 4.22 -6.71
CA GLY A 187 10.07 4.27 -7.85
C GLY A 187 11.53 4.14 -7.44
N SER A 188 12.43 4.29 -8.41
CA SER A 188 13.85 4.43 -8.11
C SER A 188 14.12 5.60 -7.17
N TYR A 189 15.32 5.63 -6.59
CA TYR A 189 15.73 6.74 -5.76
C TYR A 189 15.60 8.07 -6.53
N ASN A 190 14.87 9.04 -5.97
CA ASN A 190 14.65 10.34 -6.57
C ASN A 190 15.16 11.44 -5.65
N SER A 191 16.39 11.89 -5.90
CA SER A 191 17.03 12.95 -5.10
C SER A 191 16.32 14.29 -5.16
N HIS A 192 15.45 14.53 -6.15
CA HIS A 192 14.65 15.76 -6.21
C HIS A 192 13.50 15.79 -5.21
N LEU A 193 13.15 14.63 -4.63
CA LEU A 193 12.20 14.53 -3.52
C LEU A 193 12.90 14.54 -2.16
N GLY A 194 14.21 14.79 -2.10
CA GLY A 194 15.01 14.77 -0.89
C GLY A 194 15.87 13.50 -0.74
N SER A 195 16.50 13.36 0.42
CA SER A 195 17.26 12.16 0.80
C SER A 195 16.93 11.81 2.24
N PHE A 196 16.41 10.61 2.45
CA PHE A 196 15.87 10.13 3.72
C PHE A 196 16.45 8.77 4.12
N PHE A 197 17.63 8.42 3.59
CA PHE A 197 18.36 7.23 4.02
C PHE A 197 18.74 7.35 5.51
N SER A 198 18.51 6.28 6.29
CA SER A 198 18.81 6.24 7.72
C SER A 198 20.31 6.09 8.02
N SER A 199 21.14 5.77 7.02
CA SER A 199 22.60 5.70 7.10
C SER A 199 23.26 6.41 5.92
N ASN A 200 24.46 6.94 6.15
CA ASN A 200 25.25 7.77 5.21
C ASN A 200 25.81 7.01 3.98
N THR A 201 25.23 5.87 3.64
CA THR A 201 25.49 5.11 2.43
C THR A 201 24.74 5.78 1.29
N HIS A 202 25.33 6.84 0.75
CA HIS A 202 24.87 7.41 -0.51
C HIS A 202 24.96 6.31 -1.58
N PRO A 203 23.87 6.04 -2.33
CA PRO A 203 23.91 5.03 -3.37
C PRO A 203 24.96 5.38 -4.42
N SER A 204 25.51 4.34 -5.04
CA SER A 204 26.48 4.47 -6.13
C SER A 204 25.86 5.22 -7.33
N SER A 205 26.67 5.62 -8.29
CA SER A 205 26.17 6.23 -9.53
C SER A 205 25.54 5.21 -10.51
N GLU A 206 25.31 3.97 -10.08
CA GLU A 206 24.67 2.96 -10.92
C GLU A 206 23.16 3.20 -11.00
N PRO A 207 22.53 3.00 -12.17
CA PRO A 207 21.09 3.19 -12.30
C PRO A 207 20.31 2.14 -11.49
N ASP A 208 19.20 2.56 -10.91
CA ASP A 208 18.32 1.74 -10.09
C ASP A 208 17.22 1.07 -10.93
N HIS A 209 17.54 -0.05 -11.57
CA HIS A 209 16.57 -0.74 -12.41
C HIS A 209 15.91 -1.90 -11.66
N PHE A 210 14.60 -1.78 -11.42
CA PHE A 210 13.79 -2.89 -10.92
C PHE A 210 12.43 -2.99 -11.62
N LYS A 211 11.73 -4.10 -11.36
CA LYS A 211 10.29 -4.25 -11.63
C LYS A 211 9.54 -4.49 -10.34
N LEU A 212 8.36 -3.92 -10.17
CA LEU A 212 7.54 -4.19 -8.99
C LEU A 212 6.73 -5.48 -9.21
N GLN A 213 6.96 -6.52 -8.41
CA GLN A 213 6.28 -7.82 -8.52
C GLN A 213 5.13 -7.99 -7.55
N GLY A 214 5.19 -7.33 -6.41
CA GLY A 214 4.16 -7.48 -5.38
C GLY A 214 4.20 -6.37 -4.36
N VAL A 215 3.08 -6.21 -3.67
CA VAL A 215 2.99 -5.37 -2.47
C VAL A 215 2.20 -6.09 -1.40
N THR A 216 2.65 -5.95 -0.15
CA THR A 216 1.87 -6.34 1.02
C THR A 216 1.40 -5.08 1.72
N VAL A 217 0.10 -5.03 2.04
CA VAL A 217 -0.51 -3.93 2.77
C VAL A 217 -1.25 -4.43 4.00
N SER A 218 -1.45 -3.54 4.97
CA SER A 218 -2.46 -3.71 6.01
C SER A 218 -3.67 -2.80 5.76
N THR A 219 -4.85 -3.34 6.04
CA THR A 219 -6.11 -2.59 6.11
C THR A 219 -6.66 -2.68 7.52
N VAL A 220 -7.24 -1.60 8.04
CA VAL A 220 -8.05 -1.68 9.26
C VAL A 220 -9.35 -2.42 8.92
N GLY A 221 -9.60 -3.55 9.57
CA GLY A 221 -10.83 -4.31 9.35
C GLY A 221 -12.06 -3.50 9.76
N VAL A 222 -12.93 -3.17 8.80
CA VAL A 222 -14.24 -2.59 9.10
C VAL A 222 -15.15 -3.71 9.62
N ILE A 223 -15.60 -3.59 10.87
CA ILE A 223 -16.68 -4.46 11.37
C ILE A 223 -17.94 -4.07 10.60
N ASN A 224 -18.34 -4.91 9.63
CA ASN A 224 -19.71 -4.88 9.12
C ASN A 224 -20.62 -5.32 10.27
N ARG A 225 -21.10 -4.35 11.07
CA ARG A 225 -22.15 -4.62 12.06
C ARG A 225 -23.35 -5.16 11.31
N VAL A 226 -23.59 -6.47 11.41
CA VAL A 226 -24.86 -7.06 10.98
C VAL A 226 -25.93 -6.53 11.96
N THR A 227 -26.48 -5.35 11.70
CA THR A 227 -27.72 -4.92 12.35
C THR A 227 -28.87 -5.70 11.76
N LYS A 228 -29.07 -6.91 12.29
CA LYS A 228 -30.32 -7.65 12.13
C LYS A 228 -30.73 -8.26 13.47
N PHE A 229 -30.95 -7.41 14.46
CA PHE A 229 -31.96 -7.73 15.47
C PHE A 229 -33.32 -7.39 14.87
N ALA A 230 -33.80 -8.27 13.99
CA ALA A 230 -35.22 -8.37 13.71
C ALA A 230 -35.91 -8.73 15.02
N GLY A 231 -36.95 -7.97 15.36
CA GLY A 231 -37.46 -7.89 16.72
C GLY A 231 -38.08 -9.15 17.29
N ASN A 232 -38.34 -9.08 18.59
CA ASN A 232 -39.58 -9.57 19.17
C ASN A 232 -39.96 -8.64 20.31
N ARG A 233 -40.92 -7.74 20.02
CA ARG A 233 -41.92 -7.34 21.02
C ARG A 233 -42.73 -8.59 21.33
N LEU A 234 -42.99 -8.83 22.61
CA LEU A 234 -44.09 -9.58 23.23
C LEU A 234 -43.52 -10.39 24.40
N PHE A 235 -43.72 -9.90 25.62
CA PHE A 235 -44.62 -10.55 26.56
C PHE A 235 -45.03 -9.52 27.60
N GLY A 236 -46.31 -9.16 27.56
CA GLY A 236 -46.95 -8.36 28.60
C GLY A 236 -46.97 -9.15 29.90
N TRP A 237 -46.65 -8.48 30.99
CA TRP A 237 -46.85 -8.99 32.32
C TRP A 237 -48.35 -8.88 32.62
N VAL A 238 -49.06 -10.00 32.53
CA VAL A 238 -50.41 -10.14 33.08
C VAL A 238 -50.23 -10.63 34.51
N GLY A 239 -50.59 -9.79 35.47
CA GLY A 239 -50.78 -10.22 36.85
C GLY A 239 -52.06 -11.03 36.98
N SER A 240 -52.00 -12.10 37.79
CA SER A 240 -53.12 -12.66 38.55
C SER A 240 -52.64 -13.85 39.41
N ASP A 241 -52.74 -13.64 40.73
CA ASP A 241 -53.15 -14.55 41.81
C ASP A 241 -52.59 -15.98 41.90
N HIS A 242 -51.86 -16.25 43.00
CA HIS A 242 -52.37 -16.96 44.19
C HIS A 242 -51.49 -16.68 45.41
#